data_AF-A0A2M7B575-F1
#
_entry.id   AF-A0A2M7B575-F1
#
_cell.length_a   1.000
_cell.length_b   1.000
_cell.length_c   1.000
_cell.angle_alpha   90.00
_cell.angle_beta   90.00
_cell.angle_gamma   90.00
#
_symmetry.space_group_name_H-M   'P 1'
#
loop_
_entity.id
_entity.type
_entity.pdbx_description
1 polymer ?
#
loop_
_entity_poly.entity_id
_entity_poly.type
_entity_poly.pdbx_seq_one_letter_code
_entity_poly.pdbx_strand_id
1 'polypeptide(L)'
;SSTELAANLFRITQTDEKIKKDKIQGDRAASQTHFMVGGKVRQTIKDIGGVLPEQLPPEKHIREVKKELKHFGKIERKKLKDK
;
A
#
# COMPACT_ATOMS: atom_id res chain seq x y z
N SER A 1 -0.30 6.85 -0.82
CA SER A 1 0.05 6.62 -2.23
C SER A 1 -0.35 5.22 -2.67
N SER A 2 -0.94 5.05 -3.86
CA SER A 2 -1.24 3.74 -4.46
C SER A 2 0.01 2.85 -4.55
N THR A 3 1.17 3.46 -4.86
CA THR A 3 2.45 2.77 -4.99
C THR A 3 2.99 2.22 -3.68
N GLU A 4 2.87 2.98 -2.59
CA GLU A 4 3.26 2.53 -1.24
C GLU A 4 2.44 1.31 -0.81
N LEU A 5 1.12 1.37 -1.04
CA LEU A 5 0.20 0.27 -0.74
C LEU A 5 0.53 -0.96 -1.58
N ALA A 6 0.78 -0.79 -2.88
CA ALA A 6 1.16 -1.89 -3.77
C ALA A 6 2.45 -2.58 -3.29
N ALA A 7 3.48 -1.81 -2.91
CA ALA A 7 4.72 -2.37 -2.38
C ALA A 7 4.50 -3.13 -1.05
N ASN A 8 3.64 -2.60 -0.17
CA ASN A 8 3.30 -3.27 1.08
C ASN A 8 2.56 -4.59 0.84
N LEU A 9 1.52 -4.58 0.00
CA LEU A 9 0.76 -5.78 -0.35
C LEU A 9 1.66 -6.84 -0.99
N PHE A 10 2.51 -6.43 -1.93
CA PHE A 10 3.44 -7.34 -2.59
C PHE A 10 4.40 -8.02 -1.58
N ARG A 11 4.99 -7.24 -0.66
CA ARG A 11 5.83 -7.78 0.43
C ARG A 11 5.06 -8.81 1.27
N ILE A 12 3.82 -8.51 1.64
CA ILE A 12 2.99 -9.39 2.48
C ILE A 12 2.70 -10.70 1.73
N THR A 13 2.21 -10.61 0.49
CA THR A 13 1.89 -11.78 -0.34
C THR A 13 3.11 -12.68 -0.55
N GLN A 14 4.26 -12.09 -0.90
CA GLN A 14 5.49 -12.86 -1.12
C GLN A 14 6.06 -13.46 0.17
N THR A 15 5.84 -12.79 1.32
CA THR A 15 6.20 -13.35 2.63
C THR A 15 5.34 -14.55 2.96
N ASP A 16 4.03 -14.46 2.78
CA ASP A 16 3.09 -15.56 3.04
C ASP A 16 3.37 -16.79 2.16
N GLU A 17 3.57 -16.56 0.85
CA GLU A 17 3.98 -17.61 -0.09
C GLU A 17 5.29 -18.29 0.35
N LYS A 18 6.28 -17.50 0.78
CA LYS A 18 7.57 -18.03 1.24
C LYS A 18 7.46 -18.80 2.56
N ILE A 19 6.67 -18.32 3.51
CA ILE A 19 6.41 -19.02 4.78
C ILE A 19 5.78 -20.39 4.52
N LYS A 20 4.77 -20.44 3.65
CA LYS A 20 4.08 -21.69 3.27
C LYS A 20 5.02 -22.66 2.54
N LYS A 21 5.78 -22.16 1.57
CA LYS A 21 6.70 -22.97 0.75
C LYS A 21 7.81 -23.58 1.59
N ASP A 22 8.45 -22.77 2.42
CA ASP A 22 9.62 -23.18 3.22
C ASP A 22 9.20 -23.78 4.58
N LYS A 23 7.89 -23.96 4.82
CA LYS A 23 7.29 -24.49 6.07
C LYS A 23 7.81 -23.78 7.33
N ILE A 24 7.94 -22.45 7.25
CA ILE A 24 8.49 -21.63 8.33
C ILE A 24 7.48 -21.57 9.48
N GLN A 25 7.95 -21.82 10.70
CA GLN A 25 7.12 -21.83 11.90
C GLN A 25 7.70 -20.91 12.99
N GLY A 26 6.79 -20.34 13.78
CA GLY A 26 7.13 -19.46 14.90
C GLY A 26 7.38 -18.00 14.50
N ASP A 27 7.03 -17.10 15.41
CA ASP A 27 7.00 -15.65 15.19
C ASP A 27 8.35 -15.07 14.77
N ARG A 28 9.43 -15.55 15.39
CA ARG A 28 10.78 -15.08 15.11
C ARG A 28 11.20 -15.37 13.66
N ALA A 29 10.97 -16.59 13.19
CA ALA A 29 11.35 -17.00 11.84
C ALA A 29 10.46 -16.35 10.77
N ALA A 30 9.16 -16.21 11.05
CA ALA A 30 8.23 -15.46 10.20
C ALA A 30 8.64 -13.98 10.08
N SER A 31 8.98 -13.34 11.20
CA SER A 31 9.43 -11.95 11.24
C SER A 31 10.73 -11.74 10.46
N GLN A 32 11.70 -12.65 10.61
CA GLN A 32 12.94 -12.60 9.84
C GLN A 32 12.68 -12.77 8.34
N THR A 33 11.78 -13.66 7.96
CA THR A 33 11.36 -13.87 6.56
C THR A 33 10.73 -12.61 5.98
N HIS A 34 9.80 -12.00 6.71
CA HIS A 34 9.16 -10.75 6.32
C HIS A 34 10.19 -9.62 6.12
N PHE A 35 11.17 -9.51 7.03
CA PHE A 35 12.25 -8.52 6.91
C PHE A 35 13.10 -8.73 5.66
N MET A 36 13.52 -9.97 5.39
CA MET A 36 14.30 -10.31 4.19
C MET A 36 13.52 -10.02 2.90
N VAL A 37 12.25 -10.44 2.84
CA VAL A 37 11.39 -10.19 1.67
C VAL A 37 11.22 -8.68 1.46
N GLY A 38 10.93 -7.91 2.52
CA GLY A 38 10.84 -6.46 2.45
C GLY A 38 12.13 -5.79 1.96
N GLY A 39 13.29 -6.31 2.36
CA GLY A 39 14.59 -5.88 1.85
C GLY A 39 14.74 -6.09 0.34
N LYS A 40 14.36 -7.26 -0.16
CA LYS A 40 14.38 -7.56 -1.60
C LYS A 40 13.45 -6.66 -2.40
N VAL A 41 12.23 -6.43 -1.91
CA VAL A 41 11.27 -5.52 -2.56
C VAL A 41 11.86 -4.11 -2.70
N ARG A 42 12.47 -3.57 -1.65
CA ARG A 42 13.15 -2.26 -1.71
C ARG A 42 14.32 -2.26 -2.69
N GLN A 43 15.12 -3.33 -2.71
CA GLN A 43 16.23 -3.44 -3.64
C GLN A 43 15.73 -3.41 -5.08
N THR A 44 14.71 -4.21 -5.42
CA THR A 44 14.11 -4.21 -6.76
C THR A 44 13.57 -2.83 -7.16
N ILE A 45 12.93 -2.11 -6.23
CA ILE A 45 12.45 -0.74 -6.49
C ILE A 45 13.64 0.19 -6.82
N LYS A 46 14.77 0.08 -6.11
CA LYS A 46 15.97 0.85 -6.42
C LYS A 46 16.57 0.47 -7.77
N ASP A 47 16.64 -0.83 -8.07
CA ASP A 47 17.27 -1.34 -9.29
C ASP A 47 16.54 -0.87 -10.55
N ILE A 48 15.22 -0.72 -10.49
CA ILE A 48 14.40 -0.17 -11.59
C ILE A 48 14.34 1.37 -11.60
N GLY A 49 15.07 2.05 -10.73
CA GLY A 49 15.07 3.52 -10.61
C GLY A 49 13.81 4.11 -9.98
N GLY A 50 13.05 3.30 -9.22
CA GLY A 50 11.84 3.73 -8.52
C GLY A 50 12.14 4.44 -7.18
N VAL A 51 11.16 5.22 -6.72
CA VAL A 51 11.20 5.87 -5.40
C VAL A 51 10.81 4.86 -4.32
N LEU A 52 11.58 4.83 -3.22
CA LEU A 52 11.30 3.91 -2.13
C LEU A 52 9.94 4.22 -1.48
N PRO A 53 9.18 3.19 -1.04
CA PRO A 53 7.87 3.38 -0.42
C PRO A 53 7.90 4.36 0.75
N GLU A 54 8.94 4.31 1.58
CA GLU A 54 9.16 5.20 2.73
C GLU A 54 9.47 6.67 2.37
N GLN A 55 9.82 6.96 1.12
CA GLN A 55 10.10 8.30 0.62
C GLN A 55 8.90 8.90 -0.14
N LEU A 56 7.84 8.12 -0.36
CA LEU A 56 6.64 8.61 -1.03
C LEU A 56 5.92 9.63 -0.12
N PRO A 57 5.36 10.70 -0.70
CA PRO A 57 4.57 11.64 0.07
C PRO A 57 3.34 10.93 0.67
N PRO A 58 2.93 11.30 1.89
CA PRO A 58 1.74 10.74 2.51
C PRO A 58 0.50 11.05 1.66
N GLU A 59 -0.45 10.13 1.65
CA GLU A 59 -1.74 10.37 1.01
C GLU A 59 -2.53 11.45 1.76
N LYS A 60 -3.48 12.09 1.06
CA LYS A 60 -4.41 13.04 1.69
C LYS A 60 -5.04 12.45 2.95
N HIS A 61 -5.21 13.30 3.96
CA HIS A 61 -5.81 12.89 5.21
C HIS A 61 -7.29 12.49 5.02
N ILE A 62 -7.72 11.40 5.67
CA ILE A 62 -9.07 10.83 5.49
C ILE A 62 -10.21 11.84 5.72
N ARG A 63 -10.02 12.84 6.59
CA ARG A 63 -11.03 13.88 6.84
C ARG A 63 -11.21 14.81 5.64
N GLU A 64 -10.15 15.11 4.91
CA GLU A 64 -10.19 15.96 3.72
C GLU A 64 -10.89 15.23 2.58
N VAL A 65 -10.50 13.97 2.34
CA VAL A 65 -11.17 13.10 1.35
C VAL A 65 -12.66 12.97 1.66
N LYS A 66 -13.04 12.76 2.93
CA LYS A 66 -14.46 12.71 3.33
C LYS A 66 -15.21 14.02 3.08
N LYS A 67 -14.57 15.17 3.26
CA LYS A 67 -15.17 16.50 2.97
C LYS A 67 -15.36 16.67 1.46
N GLU A 68 -14.34 16.35 0.67
CA GLU A 68 -14.37 16.39 -0.79
C GLU A 68 -15.52 15.52 -1.33
N LEU A 69 -15.61 14.25 -0.91
CA LEU A 69 -16.70 13.33 -1.32
C LEU A 69 -18.09 13.87 -0.98
N LYS A 70 -18.29 14.44 0.22
CA LYS A 70 -19.56 15.07 0.60
C LYS A 70 -19.88 16.29 -0.27
N HIS A 71 -18.88 17.06 -0.64
CA HIS A 71 -19.04 18.23 -1.50
C HIS A 71 -19.44 17.81 -2.93
N PHE A 72 -18.73 16.84 -3.51
CA PHE A 72 -19.07 16.26 -4.81
C PHE A 72 -20.50 15.70 -4.84
N GLY A 73 -20.90 14.92 -3.84
CA GLY A 73 -22.27 14.39 -3.75
C GLY A 73 -23.34 15.48 -3.61
N LYS A 74 -23.02 16.66 -3.03
CA LYS A 74 -23.92 17.81 -3.00
C LYS A 74 -24.01 18.50 -4.36
N ILE A 75 -22.91 18.62 -5.09
CA ILE A 75 -22.87 19.19 -6.45
C ILE A 75 -23.71 18.33 -7.41
N GLU A 76 -23.53 17.01 -7.38
CA GLU A 76 -24.30 16.09 -8.22
C GLU A 76 -25.80 16.21 -7.97
N ARG A 77 -26.22 16.25 -6.69
CA ARG A 77 -27.63 16.42 -6.33
C ARG A 77 -28.22 17.76 -6.78
N LYS A 78 -27.44 18.82 -6.90
CA LYS A 78 -27.90 20.11 -7.47
C LYS A 78 -28.07 20.00 -8.98
N LYS A 79 -27.08 19.44 -9.70
CA LYS A 79 -27.15 19.22 -11.15
C LYS A 79 -28.33 18.35 -11.58
N LEU A 80 -28.74 17.37 -10.76
CA LEU A 80 -29.92 16.54 -10.99
C LEU A 80 -31.26 17.26 -10.75
N LYS A 81 -31.27 18.38 -10.01
CA LYS A 81 -32.47 19.19 -9.75
C LYS A 81 -32.68 20.31 -10.75
N ASP A 82 -31.60 20.75 -11.40
CA ASP A 82 -31.59 21.80 -12.42
C ASP A 82 -31.85 21.24 -13.84
N LYS A 83 -32.25 19.97 -13.95
CA LYS A 83 -32.49 19.22 -15.19
C LYS A 83 -33.90 18.64 -15.17
#